data_AF-F0RKZ1-F1
#
_entry.id   AF-F0RKZ1-F1
#
_cell.length_a   1.000
_cell.length_b   1.000
_cell.length_c   1.000
_cell.angle_alpha   90.00
_cell.angle_beta   90.00
_cell.angle_gamma   90.00
#
_symmetry.space_group_name_H-M   'P 1'
#
loop_
_entity.id
_entity.type
_entity.pdbx_description
1 polymer ?
#
loop_
_entity_poly.entity_id
_entity_poly.type
_entity_poly.pdbx_seq_one_letter_code
_entity_poly.pdbx_strand_id
1 'polypeptide(L)'
;MFRFVFLVSLLGLAVCASALAVGGRLPAPRTPLTATPAISPSAPSASASPRPAGDQHTLGLAPAELPPIQRSPGFALRPQLEAVLTIQLLAELTVEGRIQWTAAQREQLRTLLRPLEREKVTRSEWAAIGAGWADLLTPAQRSELDRARADAEALAERRLSMSRLALLDSPGTGRVQWRYAFAIQRGTGLVRRLEEEPEFGPYRHSPYREHLATLLGR
;
A
#
# COMPACT_ATOMS: atom_id res chain seq x y z
N MET A 1 -26.31 -24.32 -6.30
CA MET A 1 -25.80 -24.78 -4.99
C MET A 1 -24.51 -24.03 -4.70
N PHE A 2 -24.52 -23.06 -3.78
CA PHE A 2 -23.41 -22.67 -2.89
C PHE A 2 -23.91 -21.47 -2.05
N ARG A 3 -24.50 -21.82 -0.89
CA ARG A 3 -24.89 -20.92 0.20
C ARG A 3 -23.85 -21.11 1.31
N PHE A 4 -22.89 -20.21 1.47
CA PHE A 4 -21.92 -20.09 2.57
C PHE A 4 -21.12 -18.82 2.20
N VAL A 5 -21.11 -17.68 2.90
CA VAL A 5 -20.93 -17.41 4.32
C VAL A 5 -21.53 -16.02 4.59
N PHE A 6 -22.58 -15.96 5.41
CA PHE A 6 -23.18 -14.75 5.95
C PHE A 6 -23.39 -15.04 7.44
N LEU A 7 -22.37 -14.77 8.26
CA LEU A 7 -22.46 -14.79 9.72
C LEU A 7 -21.18 -14.19 10.31
N VAL A 8 -21.30 -13.41 11.39
CA VAL A 8 -20.26 -12.59 12.08
C VAL A 8 -20.18 -11.19 11.43
N SER A 9 -20.71 -10.09 11.95
CA SER A 9 -21.07 -9.69 13.30
C SER A 9 -22.25 -8.71 13.27
N LEU A 10 -23.39 -9.13 13.78
CA LEU A 10 -24.54 -8.30 14.11
C LEU A 10 -24.83 -8.56 15.60
N LEU A 11 -24.03 -7.97 16.49
CA LEU A 11 -24.36 -7.87 17.92
C LEU A 11 -23.45 -6.83 18.59
N GLY A 12 -24.06 -5.84 19.26
CA GLY A 12 -23.40 -4.78 20.04
C GLY A 12 -23.82 -3.39 19.55
N LEU A 13 -25.10 -3.04 19.53
CA LEU A 13 -25.92 -2.65 20.69
C LEU A 13 -25.37 -1.41 21.41
N ALA A 14 -26.02 -0.29 21.07
CA ALA A 14 -26.22 0.93 21.83
C ALA A 14 -25.56 1.04 23.22
N VAL A 15 -24.65 2.00 23.36
CA VAL A 15 -24.36 2.64 24.66
C VAL A 15 -24.38 4.16 24.49
N CYS A 16 -25.41 4.73 25.11
CA CYS A 16 -25.62 6.08 25.64
C CYS A 16 -24.63 7.20 25.29
N ALA A 17 -25.22 8.23 24.69
CA ALA A 17 -24.86 9.62 24.94
C ALA A 17 -25.00 9.96 26.44
N SER A 18 -23.99 10.63 27.00
CA SER A 18 -24.14 11.63 28.06
C SER A 18 -22.89 12.49 28.14
N ALA A 19 -23.15 13.78 28.33
CA ALA A 19 -22.20 14.88 28.41
C ALA A 19 -21.25 14.75 29.60
N LEU A 20 -20.10 15.43 29.54
CA LEU A 20 -19.86 16.57 30.41
C LEU A 20 -18.60 17.34 29.99
N ALA A 21 -18.77 18.65 29.86
CA ALA A 21 -17.70 19.61 29.85
C ALA A 21 -17.03 19.66 31.23
N VAL A 22 -15.71 19.52 31.27
CA VAL A 22 -14.88 19.95 32.41
C VAL A 22 -13.66 20.67 31.84
N GLY A 23 -13.63 21.98 32.05
CA GLY A 23 -12.46 22.80 31.85
C GLY A 23 -11.40 22.51 32.92
N GLY A 24 -10.13 22.69 32.55
CA GLY A 24 -9.05 22.50 33.51
C GLY A 24 -7.66 22.75 32.94
N ARG A 25 -7.25 24.02 33.00
CA ARG A 25 -5.88 24.53 33.21
C ARG A 25 -4.70 23.96 32.40
N LEU A 26 -4.14 24.84 31.56
CA LEU A 26 -2.72 24.92 31.21
C LEU A 26 -1.81 24.93 32.44
N PRO A 27 -0.69 24.21 32.40
CA PRO A 27 0.56 24.68 32.99
C PRO A 27 1.62 25.01 31.93
N ALA A 28 2.37 26.06 32.25
CA ALA A 28 3.36 26.77 31.45
C ALA A 28 4.70 26.00 31.27
N PRO A 29 5.68 26.57 30.52
CA PRO A 29 6.79 25.85 29.92
C PRO A 29 7.97 25.62 30.88
N ARG A 30 8.77 24.58 30.61
CA ARG A 30 10.12 24.40 31.16
C ARG A 30 11.13 24.19 30.03
N THR A 31 11.96 25.19 29.82
CA THR A 31 13.30 25.11 29.19
C THR A 31 14.34 24.77 30.28
N PRO A 32 15.65 24.72 29.99
CA PRO A 32 16.39 23.78 29.13
C PRO A 32 17.57 23.14 29.89
N LEU A 33 18.50 22.50 29.14
CA LEU A 33 19.86 22.07 29.49
C LEU A 33 20.01 20.74 30.23
N THR A 34 20.73 19.80 29.60
CA THR A 34 22.07 19.39 30.06
C THR A 34 22.74 18.57 28.97
N ALA A 35 23.92 19.03 28.54
CA ALA A 35 24.83 18.35 27.65
C ALA A 35 25.47 17.13 28.35
N THR A 36 25.79 16.08 27.61
CA THR A 36 26.72 15.03 28.08
C THR A 36 27.52 14.50 26.88
N PRO A 37 28.84 14.31 27.03
CA PRO A 37 29.80 14.39 25.92
C PRO A 37 29.97 13.09 25.13
N ALA A 38 30.62 13.27 23.98
CA ALA A 38 31.13 12.24 23.08
C ALA A 38 32.02 11.20 23.80
N ILE A 39 31.74 9.93 23.51
CA ILE A 39 32.68 8.83 23.77
C ILE A 39 33.10 8.29 22.40
N SER A 40 34.37 8.49 22.11
CA SER A 40 35.10 7.93 20.98
C SER A 40 35.89 6.72 21.48
N PRO A 41 35.69 5.52 20.91
CA PRO A 41 36.65 4.43 21.09
C PRO A 41 37.35 4.10 19.77
N SER A 42 38.63 4.46 19.75
CA SER A 42 39.80 3.68 19.30
C SER A 42 39.63 2.61 18.22
N ALA A 43 40.37 2.81 17.14
CA ALA A 43 40.72 1.84 16.11
C ALA A 43 41.50 0.63 16.67
N PRO A 44 41.28 -0.59 16.13
CA PRO A 44 42.27 -1.64 16.17
C PRO A 44 43.07 -1.69 14.86
N SER A 45 44.39 -1.61 15.02
CA SER A 45 45.40 -1.95 14.02
C SER A 45 45.18 -3.38 13.51
N ALA A 46 45.04 -3.55 12.20
CA ALA A 46 45.08 -4.85 11.56
C ALA A 46 46.47 -5.05 10.94
N SER A 47 47.26 -5.90 11.58
CA SER A 47 48.52 -6.44 11.06
C SER A 47 48.30 -7.14 9.73
N ALA A 48 49.02 -6.69 8.71
CA ALA A 48 49.20 -7.44 7.47
C ALA A 48 50.02 -8.69 7.75
N SER A 49 49.46 -9.87 7.45
CA SER A 49 50.23 -11.11 7.28
C SER A 49 50.08 -11.58 5.83
N PRO A 50 51.20 -11.87 5.13
CA PRO A 50 51.17 -12.34 3.75
C PRO A 50 50.75 -13.81 3.70
N ARG A 51 49.77 -14.12 2.85
CA ARG A 51 49.41 -15.50 2.51
C ARG A 51 50.36 -16.05 1.44
N PRO A 52 50.80 -17.31 1.55
CA PRO A 52 51.61 -17.96 0.53
C PRO A 52 50.76 -18.32 -0.70
N ALA A 53 51.39 -18.23 -1.87
CA ALA A 53 50.88 -18.71 -3.14
C ALA A 53 50.58 -20.21 -3.04
N GLY A 54 49.31 -20.56 -3.23
CA GLY A 54 48.85 -21.94 -3.37
C GLY A 54 48.20 -22.09 -4.73
N ASP A 55 48.82 -22.94 -5.56
CA ASP A 55 48.38 -23.33 -6.89
C ASP A 55 46.92 -23.76 -6.90
N GLN A 56 46.08 -23.06 -7.68
CA GLN A 56 44.77 -23.54 -8.05
C GLN A 56 44.85 -24.12 -9.47
N HIS A 57 44.82 -25.44 -9.55
CA HIS A 57 44.43 -26.16 -10.75
C HIS A 57 42.97 -25.81 -11.07
N THR A 58 42.76 -24.82 -11.94
CA THR A 58 41.44 -24.47 -12.46
C THR A 58 41.00 -25.54 -13.46
N LEU A 59 40.19 -26.49 -12.99
CA LEU A 59 39.36 -27.32 -13.87
C LEU A 59 38.37 -26.38 -14.57
N GLY A 60 38.59 -26.18 -15.88
CA GLY A 60 37.74 -25.37 -16.74
C GLY A 60 36.34 -25.96 -16.86
N LEU A 61 35.43 -25.55 -15.97
CA LEU A 61 34.01 -25.52 -16.28
C LEU A 61 33.75 -24.22 -17.03
N ALA A 62 33.49 -24.34 -18.34
CA ALA A 62 32.92 -23.25 -19.11
C ALA A 62 31.67 -22.72 -18.39
N PRO A 63 31.54 -21.41 -18.16
CA PRO A 63 30.34 -20.86 -17.57
C PRO A 63 29.18 -21.17 -18.53
N ALA A 64 28.23 -21.98 -18.08
CA ALA A 64 26.97 -22.15 -18.77
C ALA A 64 26.34 -20.76 -18.89
N GLU A 65 26.29 -20.23 -20.11
CA GLU A 65 25.59 -18.98 -20.42
C GLU A 65 24.12 -19.19 -20.01
N LEU A 66 23.79 -18.70 -18.82
CA LEU A 66 22.40 -18.56 -18.42
C LEU A 66 21.72 -17.70 -19.49
N PRO A 67 20.56 -18.12 -20.02
CA PRO A 67 19.86 -17.34 -21.02
C PRO A 67 19.65 -15.92 -20.49
N PRO A 68 19.85 -14.88 -21.32
CA PRO A 68 19.68 -13.51 -20.89
C PRO A 68 18.28 -13.37 -20.31
N ILE A 69 18.20 -13.04 -19.01
CA ILE A 69 16.94 -12.69 -18.36
C ILE A 69 16.39 -11.52 -19.16
N GLN A 70 15.40 -11.79 -20.02
CA GLN A 70 14.71 -10.76 -20.77
C GLN A 70 14.05 -9.86 -19.74
N ARG A 71 14.68 -8.72 -19.49
CA ARG A 71 14.16 -7.66 -18.64
C ARG A 71 12.98 -7.08 -19.40
N SER A 72 11.79 -7.63 -19.16
CA SER A 72 10.56 -6.96 -19.57
C SER A 72 10.62 -5.55 -18.98
N PRO A 73 10.48 -4.47 -19.78
CA PRO A 73 10.50 -3.12 -19.26
C PRO A 73 9.45 -3.06 -18.16
N GLY A 74 9.89 -2.88 -16.92
CA GLY A 74 9.01 -2.96 -15.75
C GLY A 74 7.87 -1.98 -15.92
N PHE A 75 6.69 -2.49 -16.26
CA PHE A 75 5.51 -1.66 -16.44
C PHE A 75 5.26 -0.95 -15.11
N ALA A 76 5.20 0.38 -15.14
CA ALA A 76 4.87 1.17 -13.98
C ALA A 76 3.37 1.00 -13.67
N LEU A 77 3.01 -0.13 -13.04
CA LEU A 77 1.66 -0.45 -12.53
C LEU A 77 1.24 0.42 -11.34
N ARG A 78 2.14 1.27 -10.85
CA ARG A 78 1.94 2.11 -9.67
C ARG A 78 0.64 2.91 -9.74
N PRO A 79 0.29 3.63 -10.83
CA PRO A 79 -0.95 4.39 -10.87
C PRO A 79 -2.21 3.53 -10.67
N GLN A 80 -2.25 2.34 -11.28
CA GLN A 80 -3.35 1.40 -11.14
C GLN A 80 -3.44 0.87 -9.71
N LEU A 81 -2.32 0.41 -9.15
CA LEU A 81 -2.26 -0.12 -7.79
C LEU A 81 -2.58 0.93 -6.73
N GLU A 82 -2.10 2.16 -6.91
CA GLU A 82 -2.41 3.28 -6.02
C GLU A 82 -3.89 3.65 -6.08
N ALA A 83 -4.49 3.70 -7.27
CA ALA A 83 -5.92 3.94 -7.41
C ALA A 83 -6.75 2.84 -6.72
N VAL A 84 -6.37 1.56 -6.89
CA VAL A 84 -7.07 0.44 -6.27
C VAL A 84 -6.97 0.48 -4.74
N LEU A 85 -5.77 0.71 -4.21
CA LEU A 85 -5.57 0.89 -2.77
C LEU A 85 -6.41 2.05 -2.23
N THR A 86 -6.42 3.18 -2.94
CA THR A 86 -7.20 4.36 -2.54
C THR A 86 -8.68 4.06 -2.44
N ILE A 87 -9.23 3.38 -3.44
CA ILE A 87 -10.66 3.02 -3.47
C ILE A 87 -10.99 2.05 -2.34
N GLN A 88 -10.12 1.06 -2.07
CA GLN A 88 -10.30 0.16 -0.94
C GLN A 88 -10.32 0.92 0.39
N LEU A 89 -9.31 1.76 0.65
CA LEU A 89 -9.21 2.51 1.91
C LEU A 89 -10.38 3.49 2.08
N LEU A 90 -10.79 4.16 1.02
CA LEU A 90 -11.96 5.03 1.06
C LEU A 90 -13.23 4.24 1.37
N ALA A 91 -13.39 3.04 0.81
CA ALA A 91 -14.54 2.19 1.11
C ALA A 91 -14.53 1.75 2.57
N GLU A 92 -13.39 1.29 3.08
CA GLU A 92 -13.20 0.91 4.50
C GLU A 92 -13.53 2.08 5.44
N LEU A 93 -12.95 3.27 5.21
CA LEU A 93 -13.23 4.48 5.98
C LEU A 93 -14.69 4.94 5.90
N THR A 94 -15.37 4.64 4.80
CA THR A 94 -16.81 4.93 4.64
C THR A 94 -17.66 3.98 5.49
N VAL A 95 -17.32 2.69 5.50
CA VAL A 95 -18.00 1.67 6.33
C VAL A 95 -17.79 1.98 7.82
N GLU A 96 -16.59 2.40 8.21
CA GLU A 96 -16.27 2.83 9.59
C GLU A 96 -16.94 4.15 10.00
N GLY A 97 -17.56 4.88 9.06
CA GLY A 97 -18.20 6.18 9.32
C GLY A 97 -17.21 7.34 9.52
N ARG A 98 -15.90 7.11 9.28
CA ARG A 98 -14.84 8.13 9.38
C ARG A 98 -14.87 9.10 8.21
N ILE A 99 -15.28 8.62 7.03
CA ILE A 99 -15.58 9.46 5.86
C ILE A 99 -17.07 9.38 5.59
N GLN A 100 -17.73 10.54 5.64
CA GLN A 100 -19.12 10.69 5.21
C GLN A 100 -19.15 11.47 3.90
N TRP A 101 -19.89 10.92 2.93
CA TRP A 101 -20.01 11.51 1.61
C TRP A 101 -21.28 12.36 1.50
N THR A 102 -21.11 13.61 1.12
CA THR A 102 -22.23 14.48 0.73
C THR A 102 -22.85 14.01 -0.59
N ALA A 103 -24.10 14.41 -0.87
CA ALA A 103 -24.76 14.09 -2.13
C ALA A 103 -23.98 14.61 -3.36
N ALA A 104 -23.42 15.82 -3.27
CA ALA A 104 -22.60 16.41 -4.33
C ALA A 104 -21.32 15.61 -4.58
N GLN A 105 -20.61 15.21 -3.52
CA GLN A 105 -19.41 14.36 -3.65
C GLN A 105 -19.75 12.99 -4.24
N ARG A 106 -20.89 12.38 -3.86
CA ARG A 106 -21.32 11.09 -4.45
C ARG A 106 -21.58 11.19 -5.95
N GLU A 107 -22.11 12.32 -6.42
CA GLU A 107 -22.31 12.52 -7.86
C GLU A 107 -20.98 12.67 -8.61
N GLN A 108 -20.04 13.40 -8.03
CA GLN A 108 -18.68 13.51 -8.57
C GLN A 108 -17.96 12.14 -8.56
N LEU A 109 -18.09 11.35 -7.49
CA LEU A 109 -17.59 9.97 -7.41
C LEU A 109 -18.14 9.09 -8.53
N ARG A 110 -19.45 9.14 -8.79
CA ARG A 110 -20.07 8.35 -9.88
C ARG A 110 -19.45 8.69 -11.22
N THR A 111 -19.19 9.97 -11.47
CA THR A 111 -18.56 10.40 -12.72
C THR A 111 -17.11 9.94 -12.80
N LEU A 112 -16.33 10.14 -11.73
CA LEU A 112 -14.92 9.76 -11.66
C LEU A 112 -14.71 8.26 -11.81
N LEU A 113 -15.58 7.44 -11.19
CA LEU A 113 -15.43 5.99 -11.11
C LEU A 113 -16.19 5.23 -12.21
N ARG A 114 -17.00 5.91 -13.03
CA ARG A 114 -17.69 5.31 -14.19
C ARG A 114 -16.75 4.46 -15.06
N PRO A 115 -15.51 4.88 -15.37
CA PRO A 115 -14.57 4.08 -16.14
C PRO A 115 -14.36 2.67 -15.57
N LEU A 116 -14.37 2.52 -14.24
CA LEU A 116 -14.07 1.27 -13.53
C LEU A 116 -15.18 0.23 -13.59
N GLU A 117 -16.40 0.62 -14.00
CA GLU A 117 -17.50 -0.33 -14.19
C GLU A 117 -17.30 -1.21 -15.44
N ARG A 118 -16.33 -0.88 -16.29
CA ARG A 118 -15.97 -1.62 -17.51
C ARG A 118 -14.91 -2.68 -17.23
N GLU A 119 -14.81 -3.65 -18.15
CA GLU A 119 -13.85 -4.75 -18.07
C GLU A 119 -12.42 -4.30 -18.40
N LYS A 120 -12.29 -3.26 -19.25
CA LYS A 120 -11.02 -2.64 -19.58
C LYS A 120 -11.02 -1.17 -19.17
N VAL A 121 -9.93 -0.75 -18.54
CA VAL A 121 -9.68 0.61 -18.08
C VAL A 121 -8.32 1.04 -18.59
N THR A 122 -8.31 2.12 -19.37
CA THR A 122 -7.09 2.64 -19.98
C THR A 122 -6.19 3.30 -18.94
N ARG A 123 -4.89 3.42 -19.26
CA ARG A 123 -3.91 4.03 -18.37
C ARG A 123 -4.22 5.49 -18.03
N SER A 124 -4.73 6.27 -18.99
CA SER A 124 -5.12 7.66 -18.77
C SER A 124 -6.30 7.78 -17.82
N GLU A 125 -7.25 6.84 -17.87
CA GLU A 125 -8.38 6.80 -16.95
C GLU A 125 -7.93 6.47 -15.52
N TRP A 126 -7.00 5.52 -15.35
CA TRP A 126 -6.39 5.26 -14.04
C TRP A 126 -5.68 6.48 -13.45
N ALA A 127 -4.93 7.21 -14.28
CA ALA A 127 -4.25 8.43 -13.86
C ALA A 127 -5.25 9.54 -13.49
N ALA A 128 -6.32 9.71 -14.28
CA ALA A 128 -7.38 10.67 -14.00
C ALA A 128 -8.11 10.36 -12.69
N ILE A 129 -8.39 9.07 -12.42
CA ILE A 129 -8.96 8.64 -11.14
C ILE A 129 -8.02 8.98 -10.00
N GLY A 130 -6.72 8.67 -10.13
CA GLY A 130 -5.70 8.99 -9.13
C GLY A 130 -5.60 10.48 -8.80
N ALA A 131 -5.68 11.35 -9.82
CA ALA A 131 -5.64 12.80 -9.63
C ALA A 131 -6.96 13.38 -9.06
N GLY A 132 -8.11 12.83 -9.47
CA GLY A 132 -9.43 13.37 -9.12
C GLY A 132 -9.78 13.31 -7.62
N TRP A 133 -9.07 12.50 -6.83
CA TRP A 133 -9.29 12.43 -5.38
C TRP A 133 -8.96 13.72 -4.65
N ALA A 134 -7.95 14.46 -5.11
CA ALA A 134 -7.43 15.64 -4.41
C ALA A 134 -8.46 16.77 -4.31
N ASP A 135 -9.30 16.90 -5.34
CA ASP A 135 -10.34 17.93 -5.46
C ASP A 135 -11.67 17.50 -4.82
N LEU A 136 -11.91 16.19 -4.74
CA LEU A 136 -13.14 15.62 -4.20
C LEU A 136 -13.18 15.63 -2.67
N LEU A 137 -12.02 15.40 -2.04
CA LEU A 137 -11.91 15.22 -0.59
C LEU A 137 -11.66 16.56 0.12
N THR A 138 -12.38 16.78 1.21
CA THR A 138 -12.09 17.90 2.11
C THR A 138 -10.71 17.70 2.80
N PRO A 139 -10.07 18.76 3.31
CA PRO A 139 -8.80 18.63 4.03
C PRO A 139 -8.84 17.60 5.17
N ALA A 140 -9.94 17.53 5.92
CA ALA A 140 -10.12 16.54 6.98
C ALA A 140 -10.19 15.10 6.44
N GLN A 141 -10.95 14.87 5.37
CA GLN A 141 -11.05 13.54 4.73
C GLN A 141 -9.72 13.10 4.12
N ARG A 142 -8.94 14.03 3.53
CA ARG A 142 -7.58 13.74 3.04
C ARG A 142 -6.67 13.30 4.17
N SER A 143 -6.69 13.99 5.31
CA SER A 143 -5.91 13.59 6.49
C SER A 143 -6.30 12.21 7.06
N GLU A 144 -7.57 11.81 6.95
CA GLU A 144 -8.01 10.45 7.31
C GLU A 144 -7.48 9.40 6.32
N LEU A 145 -7.58 9.69 5.01
CA LEU A 145 -7.05 8.82 3.95
C LEU A 145 -5.53 8.67 4.05
N ASP A 146 -4.80 9.75 4.30
CA ASP A 146 -3.33 9.74 4.42
C ASP A 146 -2.88 8.91 5.62
N ARG A 147 -3.58 9.00 6.76
CA ARG A 147 -3.35 8.12 7.91
C ARG A 147 -3.59 6.66 7.56
N ALA A 148 -4.74 6.35 6.94
CA ALA A 148 -5.05 4.98 6.53
C ALA A 148 -4.05 4.42 5.52
N ARG A 149 -3.56 5.25 4.59
CA ARG A 149 -2.47 4.89 3.65
C ARG A 149 -1.18 4.58 4.40
N ALA A 150 -0.77 5.42 5.34
CA ALA A 150 0.44 5.21 6.13
C ALA A 150 0.36 3.90 6.95
N ASP A 151 -0.79 3.61 7.56
CA ASP A 151 -1.03 2.38 8.30
C ASP A 151 -0.96 1.14 7.40
N ALA A 152 -1.60 1.20 6.23
CA ALA A 152 -1.56 0.13 5.23
C ALA A 152 -0.14 -0.11 4.69
N GLU A 153 0.62 0.96 4.46
CA GLU A 153 2.03 0.88 4.04
C GLU A 153 2.92 0.27 5.12
N ALA A 154 2.75 0.66 6.38
CA ALA A 154 3.51 0.10 7.50
C ALA A 154 3.23 -1.41 7.65
N LEU A 155 1.96 -1.81 7.53
CA LEU A 155 1.56 -3.21 7.54
C LEU A 155 2.13 -3.98 6.35
N ALA A 156 2.10 -3.39 5.15
CA ALA A 156 2.67 -3.97 3.95
C ALA A 156 4.18 -4.17 4.07
N GLU A 157 4.91 -3.20 4.61
CA GLU A 157 6.37 -3.30 4.83
C GLU A 157 6.68 -4.41 5.84
N ARG A 158 5.89 -4.51 6.93
CA ARG A 158 6.02 -5.61 7.90
C ARG A 158 5.75 -6.97 7.25
N ARG A 159 4.74 -7.09 6.40
CA ARG A 159 4.45 -8.34 5.67
C ARG A 159 5.55 -8.69 4.69
N LEU A 160 6.05 -7.69 3.97
CA LEU A 160 7.14 -7.84 3.02
C LEU A 160 8.40 -8.36 3.72
N SER A 161 8.80 -7.75 4.85
CA SER A 161 10.00 -8.15 5.60
C SER A 161 9.92 -9.58 6.16
N MET A 162 8.72 -10.06 6.51
CA MET A 162 8.50 -11.44 6.94
C MET A 162 8.40 -12.43 5.78
N SER A 163 8.16 -11.96 4.56
CA SER A 163 8.01 -12.80 3.38
C SER A 163 9.36 -13.15 2.76
N ARG A 164 9.52 -14.40 2.29
CA ARG A 164 10.67 -14.79 1.45
C ARG A 164 10.76 -14.01 0.12
N LEU A 165 9.71 -13.26 -0.22
CA LEU A 165 9.68 -12.40 -1.41
C LEU A 165 10.56 -11.15 -1.26
N ALA A 166 10.95 -10.77 -0.03
CA ALA A 166 11.96 -9.73 0.19
C ALA A 166 13.36 -10.12 -0.31
N LEU A 167 13.61 -11.42 -0.53
CA LEU A 167 14.87 -11.97 -1.04
C LEU A 167 14.90 -12.13 -2.57
N LEU A 168 13.75 -11.97 -3.25
CA LEU A 168 13.69 -11.96 -4.71
C LEU A 168 14.10 -10.56 -5.16
N ASP A 169 15.40 -10.40 -5.33
CA ASP A 169 16.10 -9.19 -5.75
C ASP A 169 15.71 -8.83 -7.20
N SER A 170 14.46 -8.43 -7.40
CA SER A 170 13.98 -7.87 -8.67
C SER A 170 14.32 -6.38 -8.67
N PRO A 171 15.15 -5.90 -9.60
CA PRO A 171 15.65 -4.54 -9.58
C PRO A 171 14.51 -3.52 -9.58
N GLY A 172 14.34 -2.80 -8.46
CA GLY A 172 13.60 -1.54 -8.30
C GLY A 172 12.07 -1.57 -8.46
N THR A 173 11.55 -2.23 -9.49
CA THR A 173 10.12 -2.19 -9.85
C THR A 173 9.30 -3.23 -9.07
N GLY A 174 9.88 -4.41 -8.81
CA GLY A 174 9.20 -5.49 -8.09
C GLY A 174 8.87 -5.11 -6.65
N ARG A 175 9.81 -4.51 -5.90
CA ARG A 175 9.58 -4.20 -4.48
C ARG A 175 8.39 -3.25 -4.27
N VAL A 176 8.26 -2.22 -5.12
CA VAL A 176 7.14 -1.27 -5.02
C VAL A 176 5.81 -1.97 -5.32
N GLN A 177 5.73 -2.77 -6.38
CA GLN A 177 4.53 -3.53 -6.71
C GLN A 177 4.15 -4.51 -5.60
N TRP A 178 5.13 -5.21 -5.00
CA TRP A 178 4.88 -6.10 -3.87
C TRP A 178 4.40 -5.38 -2.61
N ARG A 179 4.90 -4.18 -2.31
CA ARG A 179 4.36 -3.34 -1.22
C ARG A 179 2.87 -3.06 -1.44
N TYR A 180 2.47 -2.64 -2.63
CA TYR A 180 1.04 -2.47 -2.95
C TYR A 180 0.27 -3.79 -2.89
N ALA A 181 0.86 -4.89 -3.37
CA ALA A 181 0.23 -6.21 -3.34
C ALA A 181 -0.12 -6.66 -1.91
N PHE A 182 0.71 -6.30 -0.93
CA PHE A 182 0.47 -6.60 0.49
C PHE A 182 -0.49 -5.62 1.17
N ALA A 183 -0.61 -4.38 0.67
CA ALA A 183 -1.55 -3.38 1.16
C ALA A 183 -2.98 -3.62 0.64
N ILE A 184 -3.11 -4.14 -0.58
CA ILE A 184 -4.40 -4.37 -1.25
C ILE A 184 -4.94 -5.75 -0.90
N GLN A 185 -6.25 -5.85 -0.62
CA GLN A 185 -6.91 -7.14 -0.47
C GLN A 185 -6.81 -7.95 -1.78
N ARG A 186 -6.26 -9.17 -1.70
CA ARG A 186 -5.91 -10.02 -2.86
C ARG A 186 -4.96 -9.34 -3.86
N GLY A 187 -4.14 -8.39 -3.40
CA GLY A 187 -3.27 -7.59 -4.25
C GLY A 187 -2.22 -8.38 -5.04
N THR A 188 -1.77 -9.54 -4.55
CA THR A 188 -0.81 -10.39 -5.27
C THR A 188 -1.37 -10.93 -6.58
N GLY A 189 -2.62 -11.41 -6.58
CA GLY A 189 -3.31 -11.86 -7.79
C GLY A 189 -3.61 -10.72 -8.76
N LEU A 190 -3.91 -9.53 -8.21
CA LEU A 190 -4.12 -8.33 -9.01
C LEU A 190 -2.85 -7.89 -9.73
N VAL A 191 -1.70 -7.84 -9.05
CA VAL A 191 -0.42 -7.49 -9.68
C VAL A 191 -0.12 -8.44 -10.83
N ARG A 192 -0.18 -9.76 -10.60
CA ARG A 192 0.07 -10.75 -11.66
C ARG A 192 -0.85 -10.55 -12.86
N ARG A 193 -2.14 -10.30 -12.61
CA ARG A 193 -3.10 -10.07 -13.69
C ARG A 193 -2.87 -8.75 -14.44
N LEU A 194 -2.44 -7.70 -13.76
CA LEU A 194 -2.09 -6.42 -14.41
C LEU A 194 -0.77 -6.48 -15.18
N GLU A 195 0.15 -7.37 -14.79
CA GLU A 195 1.36 -7.67 -15.58
C GLU A 195 1.00 -8.40 -16.88
N GLU A 196 0.03 -9.32 -16.83
CA GLU A 196 -0.49 -10.05 -18.00
C GLU A 196 -1.39 -9.16 -18.89
N GLU A 197 -2.27 -8.38 -18.28
CA GLU A 197 -3.25 -7.51 -18.94
C GLU A 197 -3.28 -6.11 -18.27
N PRO A 198 -2.49 -5.14 -18.75
CA PRO A 198 -2.36 -3.82 -18.11
C PRO A 198 -3.64 -2.97 -18.08
N GLU A 199 -4.60 -3.27 -18.95
CA GLU A 199 -5.90 -2.60 -19.03
C GLU A 199 -6.96 -3.29 -18.17
N PHE A 200 -6.63 -4.35 -17.43
CA PHE A 200 -7.58 -5.11 -16.64
C PHE A 200 -8.32 -4.23 -15.62
N GLY A 201 -9.65 -4.25 -15.66
CA GLY A 201 -10.55 -3.59 -14.70
C GLY A 201 -10.98 -4.53 -13.57
N PRO A 202 -10.40 -4.44 -12.35
CA PRO A 202 -10.65 -5.41 -11.29
C PRO A 202 -12.07 -5.36 -10.72
N TYR A 203 -12.79 -4.24 -10.89
CA TYR A 203 -14.06 -3.91 -10.24
C TYR A 203 -15.28 -4.65 -10.81
N ARG A 204 -15.11 -5.44 -11.88
CA ARG A 204 -16.12 -6.39 -12.35
C ARG A 204 -16.19 -7.65 -11.48
N HIS A 205 -15.15 -7.90 -10.68
CA HIS A 205 -14.99 -9.12 -9.90
C HIS A 205 -14.99 -8.83 -8.39
N SER A 206 -15.51 -9.77 -7.59
CA SER A 206 -15.37 -9.72 -6.12
C SER A 206 -13.91 -10.00 -5.74
N PRO A 207 -13.34 -9.29 -4.74
CA PRO A 207 -14.01 -8.36 -3.81
C PRO A 207 -14.07 -6.90 -4.27
N TYR A 208 -13.32 -6.49 -5.29
CA TYR A 208 -13.18 -5.08 -5.67
C TYR A 208 -14.51 -4.39 -6.00
N ARG A 209 -15.45 -5.14 -6.60
CA ARG A 209 -16.82 -4.67 -6.87
C ARG A 209 -17.52 -4.12 -5.61
N GLU A 210 -17.30 -4.74 -4.45
CA GLU A 210 -17.95 -4.36 -3.19
C GLU A 210 -17.44 -3.00 -2.71
N HIS A 211 -16.14 -2.74 -2.81
CA HIS A 211 -15.58 -1.41 -2.50
C HIS A 211 -16.20 -0.31 -3.38
N LEU A 212 -16.37 -0.60 -4.68
CA LEU A 212 -17.01 0.34 -5.58
C LEU A 212 -18.49 0.55 -5.23
N ALA A 213 -19.23 -0.50 -4.90
CA ALA A 213 -20.62 -0.39 -4.47
C ALA A 213 -20.77 0.47 -3.20
N THR A 214 -19.92 0.26 -2.20
CA THR A 214 -19.88 1.05 -0.96
C THR A 214 -19.70 2.54 -1.24
N LEU A 215 -18.72 2.91 -2.07
CA LEU A 215 -18.46 4.33 -2.39
C LEU A 215 -19.59 4.97 -3.17
N LEU A 216 -20.25 4.21 -4.05
CA LEU A 216 -21.38 4.69 -4.84
C LEU A 216 -22.71 4.68 -4.06
N GLY A 217 -22.73 4.10 -2.86
CA GLY A 217 -23.90 3.95 -2.01
C GLY A 217 -24.95 2.99 -2.59
N ARG A 218 -24.50 1.91 -3.23
CA ARG A 218 -25.33 0.85 -3.82
C ARG A 218 -25.33 -0.41 -2.95
#